data_AF-A0A0E3LRY8-F1
#
_entry.id   AF-A0A0E3LRY8-F1
#
_cell.length_a   1.000
_cell.length_b   1.000
_cell.length_c   1.000
_cell.angle_alpha   90.00
_cell.angle_beta   90.00
_cell.angle_gamma   90.00
#
_symmetry.space_group_name_H-M   'P 1'
#
loop_
_entity.id
_entity.type
_entity.pdbx_description
1 polymer ?
#
loop_
_entity_poly.entity_id
_entity_poly.type
_entity_poly.pdbx_seq_one_letter_code
_entity_poly.pdbx_strand_id
1 'polypeptide(L)'
;MYGKKNENYGAEDYSLDEISSINFNRHTLAGSIKIHSNNNVINVLDIPPSEDIEGFVKATNQEIEKYKQEKTQVSNNNLDVADQINKLAELRDKRILTEEEFTMQKRKLLGL
;
A
#
# COMPACT_ATOMS: atom_id res chain seq x y z
N MET A 1 37.04 -6.86 -33.13
CA MET A 1 35.72 -7.48 -32.95
C MET A 1 35.12 -6.92 -31.67
N TYR A 2 34.09 -6.09 -31.76
CA TYR A 2 33.38 -5.57 -30.58
C TYR A 2 32.08 -6.38 -30.45
N GLY A 3 31.98 -7.15 -29.36
CA GLY A 3 30.81 -7.98 -29.07
C GLY A 3 29.57 -7.11 -28.92
N LYS A 4 28.49 -7.51 -29.59
CA LYS A 4 27.14 -6.94 -29.41
C LYS A 4 26.73 -7.09 -27.94
N LYS A 5 26.50 -5.97 -27.25
CA LYS A 5 25.69 -5.94 -26.04
C LYS A 5 24.25 -6.20 -26.45
N ASN A 6 23.69 -7.32 -26.01
CA ASN A 6 22.26 -7.54 -26.07
C ASN A 6 21.64 -6.78 -24.90
N GLU A 7 21.14 -5.57 -25.15
CA GLU A 7 20.40 -4.79 -24.16
C GLU A 7 18.95 -5.32 -24.11
N ASN A 8 18.74 -6.39 -23.35
CA ASN A 8 17.40 -6.77 -22.92
C ASN A 8 17.00 -5.81 -21.79
N TYR A 9 16.23 -4.76 -22.08
CA TYR A 9 15.58 -3.96 -21.05
C TYR A 9 14.32 -4.69 -20.58
N GLY A 10 14.38 -5.29 -19.40
CA GLY A 10 13.22 -5.81 -18.68
C GLY A 10 12.78 -4.82 -17.60
N ALA A 11 11.48 -4.66 -17.42
CA ALA A 11 10.90 -3.97 -16.26
C ALA A 11 10.23 -5.02 -15.38
N GLU A 12 10.45 -4.93 -14.06
CA GLU A 12 9.77 -5.74 -13.06
C GLU A 12 9.05 -4.79 -12.10
N ASP A 13 7.75 -4.99 -11.95
CA ASP A 13 6.91 -4.21 -11.05
C ASP A 13 6.56 -5.05 -9.81
N TYR A 14 6.62 -4.42 -8.64
CA TYR A 14 6.28 -5.04 -7.35
C TYR A 14 5.24 -4.19 -6.64
N SER A 15 4.16 -4.83 -6.18
CA SER A 15 3.12 -4.12 -5.45
C SER A 15 3.61 -3.69 -4.06
N LEU A 16 3.20 -2.51 -3.59
CA LEU A 16 3.62 -1.97 -2.29
C LEU A 16 3.20 -2.84 -1.11
N ASP A 17 2.13 -3.63 -1.25
CA ASP A 17 1.66 -4.55 -0.21
C ASP A 17 2.48 -5.84 -0.11
N GLU A 18 3.25 -6.17 -1.15
CA GLU A 18 4.16 -7.31 -1.15
C GLU A 18 5.52 -6.95 -0.53
N ILE A 19 5.86 -5.65 -0.44
CA ILE A 19 7.13 -5.18 0.10
C ILE A 19 7.07 -5.19 1.63
N SER A 20 7.87 -6.07 2.23
CA SER A 20 8.02 -6.18 3.69
C SER A 20 9.08 -5.24 4.23
N SER A 21 10.17 -4.99 3.49
CA SER A 21 11.18 -4.01 3.86
C SER A 21 12.02 -3.55 2.67
N ILE A 22 12.54 -2.33 2.75
CA ILE A 22 13.55 -1.78 1.86
C ILE A 22 14.66 -1.13 2.70
N ASN A 23 15.91 -1.53 2.45
CA ASN A 23 17.08 -1.06 3.17
C ASN A 23 18.21 -0.72 2.20
N PHE A 24 19.14 0.13 2.62
CA PHE A 24 20.36 0.39 1.86
C PHE A 24 21.62 0.13 2.67
N ASN A 25 22.72 -0.04 1.94
CA ASN A 25 24.08 0.02 2.47
C ASN A 25 24.90 0.96 1.59
N ARG A 26 25.71 1.82 2.22
CA ARG A 26 26.61 2.75 1.52
C ARG A 26 28.05 2.43 1.88
N HIS A 27 28.84 2.08 0.87
CA HIS A 27 30.30 2.05 0.94
C HIS A 27 30.90 3.24 0.16
N THR A 28 32.19 3.45 0.30
CA THR A 28 32.91 4.58 -0.33
C THR A 28 32.83 4.59 -1.85
N LEU A 29 32.78 3.41 -2.49
CA LEU A 29 32.82 3.27 -3.94
C LEU A 29 31.45 2.96 -4.57
N ALA A 30 30.56 2.33 -3.83
CA ALA A 30 29.25 1.92 -4.32
C ALA A 30 28.26 1.77 -3.16
N GLY A 31 26.98 1.91 -3.48
CA GLY A 31 25.89 1.53 -2.59
C GLY A 31 25.08 0.36 -3.14
N SER A 32 24.23 -0.17 -2.28
CA SER A 32 23.30 -1.25 -2.64
C SER A 32 21.96 -1.03 -1.94
N ILE A 33 20.87 -1.43 -2.60
CA ILE A 33 19.53 -1.49 -2.01
C ILE A 33 19.10 -2.96 -1.97
N LYS A 34 18.51 -3.36 -0.84
CA LYS A 34 17.90 -4.67 -0.65
C LYS A 34 16.41 -4.48 -0.35
N ILE A 35 15.58 -5.10 -1.17
CA ILE A 35 14.12 -5.10 -1.02
C ILE A 35 13.68 -6.54 -0.72
N HIS A 36 13.00 -6.73 0.40
CA HIS A 36 12.34 -7.98 0.71
C HIS A 36 10.87 -7.90 0.29
N SER A 37 10.47 -8.81 -0.59
CA SER A 37 9.08 -9.09 -0.94
C SER A 37 8.68 -10.46 -0.40
N ASN A 38 7.38 -10.78 -0.39
CA ASN A 38 6.83 -12.04 0.14
C ASN A 38 7.55 -13.30 -0.37
N ASN A 39 7.91 -13.31 -1.65
CA ASN A 39 8.49 -14.49 -2.32
C ASN A 39 9.84 -14.20 -2.97
N ASN A 40 10.39 -12.99 -2.82
CA ASN A 40 11.61 -12.59 -3.51
C ASN A 40 12.48 -11.63 -2.68
N VAL A 41 13.78 -11.64 -2.95
CA VAL A 41 14.72 -10.64 -2.43
C VAL A 41 15.41 -9.98 -3.62
N ILE A 42 15.11 -8.70 -3.82
CA ILE A 42 15.65 -7.91 -4.91
C ILE A 42 16.89 -7.18 -4.39
N ASN A 43 18.00 -7.27 -5.13
CA ASN A 43 19.23 -6.57 -4.80
C ASN A 43 19.58 -5.65 -5.96
N VAL A 44 19.59 -4.35 -5.69
CA VAL A 44 20.12 -3.33 -6.61
C VAL A 44 21.55 -3.06 -6.17
N LEU A 45 22.51 -3.35 -7.05
CA LEU A 45 23.95 -3.31 -6.75
C LEU A 45 24.64 -2.21 -7.55
N ASP A 46 25.89 -1.93 -7.19
CA ASP A 46 26.80 -1.03 -7.91
C ASP A 46 26.25 0.39 -8.12
N ILE A 47 25.45 0.87 -7.18
CA ILE A 47 24.85 2.21 -7.26
C ILE A 47 25.95 3.25 -7.00
N PRO A 48 26.18 4.21 -7.92
CA PRO A 48 27.24 5.21 -7.78
C PRO A 48 27.13 6.04 -6.49
N PRO A 49 28.24 6.56 -5.95
CA PRO A 49 28.21 7.47 -4.80
C PRO A 49 27.46 8.78 -5.03
N SER A 50 27.30 9.20 -6.29
CA SER A 50 26.56 10.40 -6.69
C SER A 50 25.05 10.29 -6.52
N GLU A 51 24.51 9.07 -6.43
CA GLU A 51 23.06 8.84 -6.32
C GLU A 51 22.59 8.94 -4.88
N ASP A 52 21.41 9.53 -4.67
CA ASP A 52 20.79 9.67 -3.34
C ASP A 52 20.00 8.40 -2.95
N ILE A 53 20.73 7.37 -2.53
CA ILE A 53 20.13 6.11 -2.08
C ILE A 53 19.31 6.28 -0.80
N GLU A 54 19.77 7.12 0.12
CA GLU A 54 19.09 7.31 1.40
C GLU A 54 17.75 8.02 1.20
N GLY A 55 17.72 9.09 0.40
CA GLY A 55 16.50 9.78 0.01
C GLY A 55 15.52 8.86 -0.72
N PHE A 56 16.01 8.04 -1.64
CA PHE A 56 15.18 7.05 -2.34
C PHE A 56 14.55 6.04 -1.37
N VAL A 57 15.34 5.42 -0.50
CA VAL A 57 14.82 4.43 0.48
C VAL A 57 13.85 5.09 1.45
N LYS A 58 14.14 6.30 1.91
CA LYS A 58 13.26 7.06 2.81
C LYS A 58 11.92 7.38 2.15
N ALA A 59 11.93 7.92 0.93
CA ALA A 59 10.72 8.24 0.19
C ALA A 59 9.87 6.98 -0.08
N THR A 60 10.52 5.89 -0.45
CA THR A 60 9.84 4.61 -0.70
C THR A 60 9.20 4.06 0.57
N ASN A 61 9.90 4.07 1.70
CA ASN A 61 9.34 3.64 3.00
C ASN A 61 8.13 4.52 3.40
N GLN A 62 8.20 5.83 3.18
CA GLN A 62 7.08 6.74 3.46
C GLN A 62 5.83 6.39 2.63
N GLU A 63 5.99 6.07 1.35
CA GLU A 63 4.85 5.64 0.52
C GLU A 63 4.29 4.28 0.93
N ILE A 64 5.15 3.32 1.30
CA ILE A 64 4.71 2.02 1.85
C ILE A 64 3.90 2.23 3.15
N GLU A 65 4.36 3.12 4.03
CA GLU A 65 3.65 3.43 5.27
C GLU A 65 2.29 4.08 5.01
N LYS A 66 2.23 5.08 4.13
CA LYS A 66 0.96 5.72 3.72
C LYS A 66 -0.02 4.68 3.16
N TYR A 67 0.44 3.84 2.24
CA TYR A 67 -0.38 2.78 1.66
C TYR A 67 -0.95 1.83 2.74
N LYS A 68 -0.13 1.42 3.72
CA LYS A 68 -0.58 0.56 4.83
C LYS A 68 -1.60 1.27 5.74
N GLN A 69 -1.43 2.56 5.98
CA GLN A 69 -2.39 3.36 6.75
C GLN A 69 -3.73 3.52 6.01
N GLU A 70 -3.71 3.83 4.72
CA GLU A 70 -4.91 3.93 3.89
C GLU A 70 -5.68 2.61 3.84
N LYS A 71 -4.99 1.48 3.63
CA LYS A 71 -5.60 0.14 3.64
C LYS A 71 -6.26 -0.19 4.97
N THR A 72 -5.64 0.22 6.08
CA THR A 72 -6.18 0.02 7.43
C THR A 72 -7.39 0.94 7.69
N GLN A 73 -7.34 2.20 7.26
CA GLN A 73 -8.47 3.13 7.37
C GLN A 73 -9.69 2.66 6.58
N VAL A 74 -9.51 2.16 5.35
CA VAL A 74 -10.61 1.59 4.55
C VAL A 74 -11.23 0.39 5.26
N SER A 75 -10.41 -0.49 5.85
CA SER A 75 -10.90 -1.65 6.61
C SER A 75 -11.67 -1.23 7.87
N ASN A 76 -11.20 -0.23 8.60
CA ASN A 76 -11.86 0.27 9.81
C ASN A 76 -13.17 1.00 9.48
N ASN A 77 -13.21 1.77 8.40
CA ASN A 77 -14.43 2.41 7.92
C ASN A 77 -15.48 1.37 7.49
N ASN A 78 -15.08 0.27 6.86
CA ASN A 78 -16.02 -0.80 6.50
C ASN A 78 -16.60 -1.50 7.73
N LEU A 79 -15.81 -1.68 8.79
CA LEU A 79 -16.29 -2.21 10.06
C LEU A 79 -17.28 -1.24 10.73
N ASP A 80 -16.95 0.06 10.76
CA ASP A 80 -17.80 1.11 11.32
C ASP A 80 -19.13 1.26 10.55
N VAL A 81 -19.10 1.18 9.21
CA VAL A 81 -20.31 1.18 8.39
C VAL A 81 -21.22 -0.01 8.70
N ALA A 82 -20.66 -1.21 8.89
CA ALA A 82 -21.44 -2.39 9.27
C ALA A 82 -22.10 -2.21 10.64
N ASP A 83 -21.35 -1.70 11.62
CA ASP A 83 -21.86 -1.42 12.97
C ASP A 83 -22.95 -0.33 12.95
N GLN A 84 -22.81 0.70 12.11
CA GLN A 84 -23.82 1.74 11.92
C GLN A 84 -25.10 1.17 11.28
N ILE A 85 -24.98 0.29 10.28
CA ILE A 85 -26.14 -0.38 9.67
C ILE A 85 -26.86 -1.28 10.69
N ASN A 86 -26.12 -1.97 11.55
CA ASN A 86 -26.71 -2.78 12.63
C ASN A 86 -27.51 -1.92 13.61
N LYS A 87 -26.96 -0.77 14.04
CA LYS A 87 -27.69 0.19 14.90
C LYS A 87 -28.97 0.70 14.22
N LEU A 88 -28.91 1.02 12.92
CA LEU A 88 -30.10 1.43 12.16
C LEU A 88 -31.15 0.31 12.10
N ALA A 89 -30.74 -0.95 11.94
CA ALA A 89 -31.65 -2.09 11.94
C ALA A 89 -32.32 -2.28 13.30
N GLU A 90 -31.58 -2.13 14.40
CA GLU A 90 -32.16 -2.17 15.76
C GLU A 90 -33.20 -1.08 15.99
N LEU A 91 -32.95 0.15 15.51
CA LEU A 91 -33.90 1.26 15.62
C LEU A 91 -35.17 1.00 14.81
N ARG A 92 -35.04 0.39 13.62
CA ARG A 92 -36.18 -0.08 12.82
C ARG A 92 -36.97 -1.17 13.54
N ASP A 93 -36.29 -2.16 14.11
CA ASP A 93 -36.94 -3.28 14.82
C ASP A 93 -37.69 -2.81 16.07
N LYS A 94 -37.16 -1.77 16.73
CA LYS A 94 -37.84 -1.04 17.83
C LYS A 94 -38.96 -0.11 17.33
N ARG A 95 -39.22 -0.06 16.02
CA ARG A 95 -40.18 0.84 15.35
C ARG A 95 -39.94 2.32 15.62
N ILE A 96 -38.71 2.68 15.94
CA ILE A 96 -38.26 4.08 16.07
C ILE A 96 -38.04 4.68 14.67
N LEU A 97 -37.56 3.86 13.73
CA LEU A 97 -37.48 4.19 12.32
C LEU A 97 -38.53 3.40 11.53
N THR A 98 -39.09 4.02 10.51
CA THR A 98 -39.85 3.33 9.46
C THR A 98 -38.91 2.61 8.50
N GLU A 99 -39.43 1.65 7.73
CA GLU A 99 -38.64 0.92 6.71
C GLU A 99 -38.05 1.87 5.65
N GLU A 100 -38.80 2.92 5.32
CA GLU A 100 -38.40 3.95 4.35
C GLU A 100 -37.24 4.79 4.88
N GLU A 101 -37.30 5.23 6.15
CA GLU A 101 -36.21 5.97 6.80
C GLU A 101 -34.96 5.11 6.98
N PHE A 102 -35.12 3.84 7.36
CA PHE A 102 -34.03 2.88 7.45
C PHE A 102 -33.34 2.71 6.09
N THR A 103 -34.12 2.49 5.03
CA THR A 103 -33.60 2.27 3.68
C THR A 103 -32.87 3.51 3.16
N MET A 104 -33.42 4.70 3.39
CA MET A 104 -32.79 5.96 3.00
C MET A 104 -31.44 6.16 3.69
N GLN A 105 -31.37 5.94 5.01
CA GLN A 105 -30.11 6.09 5.76
C GLN A 105 -29.07 5.03 5.41
N LYS A 106 -29.49 3.78 5.19
CA LYS A 106 -28.62 2.69 4.73
C LYS A 106 -27.98 3.00 3.39
N ARG A 107 -28.75 3.51 2.41
CA ARG A 107 -28.21 3.90 1.09
C ARG A 107 -27.17 5.01 1.21
N LYS A 108 -27.44 6.01 2.04
CA LYS A 108 -26.51 7.11 2.31
C LYS A 108 -25.19 6.62 2.90
N LEU A 109 -25.23 5.66 3.83
CA LEU A 109 -24.02 5.05 4.42
C LEU A 109 -23.22 4.21 3.42
N LEU A 110 -23.89 3.61 2.43
CA LEU A 110 -23.26 2.80 1.39
C LEU A 110 -22.79 3.61 0.16
N GLY A 111 -23.07 4.92 0.13
CA GLY A 111 -22.71 5.78 -1.00
C GLY A 111 -23.51 5.51 -2.28
N LEU A 112 -24.75 5.03 -2.15
CA LEU A 112 -25.66 4.66 -3.24
C LEU A 112 -26.80 5.66 -3.45
#